data_AF-A0A9W4KS80-F1
#
_entry.id   AF-A0A9W4KS80-F1
#
_cell.length_a   1.000
_cell.length_b   1.000
_cell.length_c   1.000
_cell.angle_alpha   90.00
_cell.angle_beta   90.00
_cell.angle_gamma   90.00
#
_symmetry.space_group_name_H-M   'P 1'
#
loop_
_entity.id
_entity.type
_entity.pdbx_description
1 polymer ?
#
loop_
_entity_poly.entity_id
_entity_poly.type
_entity_poly.pdbx_seq_one_letter_code
_entity_poly.pdbx_strand_id
1 'polypeptide(L)' 'MRKAYGIKSLMIYLESVNYPITEEEINDLILNKKIPHLRPIDNLLIFNLDHIDGWLSDLQSNP' A
#
# COMPACT_ATOMS: atom_id res chain seq x y z
N MET A 1 12.83 -7.13 -4.59
CA MET A 1 11.80 -7.28 -3.54
C MET A 1 12.02 -6.23 -2.46
N ARG A 2 11.47 -5.04 -2.68
CA ARG A 2 11.42 -3.99 -1.67
C ARG A 2 10.16 -4.19 -0.82
N LYS A 3 10.27 -4.04 0.50
CA LYS A 3 9.16 -4.28 1.43
C LYS A 3 8.95 -3.09 2.35
N ALA A 4 7.70 -2.69 2.54
CA ALA A 4 7.29 -1.82 3.63
C ALA A 4 6.59 -2.65 4.70
N TYR A 5 7.01 -2.48 5.95
CA TYR A 5 6.45 -3.18 7.11
C TYR A 5 5.55 -2.21 7.89
N GLY A 6 4.25 -2.51 7.89
CA GLY A 6 3.23 -1.66 8.49
C GLY A 6 2.83 -0.45 7.65
N ILE A 7 1.72 0.16 8.06
CA ILE A 7 1.07 1.27 7.34
C ILE A 7 1.98 2.50 7.27
N LYS A 8 2.65 2.86 8.38
CA LYS A 8 3.56 4.02 8.41
C LYS A 8 4.69 3.92 7.38
N SER A 9 5.30 2.74 7.23
CA SER A 9 6.35 2.51 6.23
C SER A 9 5.80 2.63 4.80
N LEU A 10 4.57 2.17 4.58
CA LEU A 10 3.90 2.33 3.29
C LEU A 10 3.59 3.81 3.00
N MET A 11 3.11 4.56 3.99
CA MET A 11 2.84 6.01 3.81
C MET A 11 4.09 6.77 3.39
N ILE A 12 5.21 6.55 4.06
CA ILE A 12 6.51 7.16 3.69
C ILE A 12 6.88 6.82 2.25
N TYR A 13 6.67 5.57 1.85
CA TYR A 13 6.92 5.16 0.47
C TYR A 13 6.01 5.87 -0.52
N LEU A 14 4.71 5.86 -0.27
CA LEU A 14 3.70 6.45 -1.14
C LEU A 14 3.91 7.97 -1.28
N GLU A 15 4.28 8.66 -0.21
CA GLU A 15 4.70 10.07 -0.24
C GLU A 15 5.93 10.27 -1.14
N SER A 16 6.95 9.40 -1.03
CA SER A 16 8.17 9.50 -1.85
C SER A 16 7.95 9.32 -3.36
N VAL A 17 6.83 8.68 -3.75
CA VAL A 17 6.42 8.50 -5.16
C VAL A 17 5.29 9.45 -5.57
N ASN A 18 5.07 10.53 -4.82
CA ASN A 18 4.04 11.56 -5.05
C ASN A 18 2.59 11.04 -5.01
N TYR A 19 2.33 10.03 -4.17
CA TYR A 19 1.00 9.52 -3.89
C TYR A 19 0.68 9.62 -2.38
N PRO A 20 0.67 10.82 -1.78
CA PRO A 20 0.37 10.95 -0.36
C PRO A 20 -1.05 10.49 -0.06
N ILE A 21 -1.18 9.58 0.91
CA ILE A 21 -2.46 9.03 1.35
C ILE A 21 -2.43 8.89 2.88
N THR A 22 -3.58 9.08 3.54
CA THR A 22 -3.70 9.00 4.99
C THR A 22 -3.72 7.55 5.50
N GLU A 23 -3.45 7.38 6.79
CA GLU A 23 -3.57 6.08 7.45
C GLU A 23 -5.01 5.55 7.40
N GLU A 24 -6.02 6.42 7.53
CA GLU A 24 -7.44 6.06 7.44
C GLU A 24 -7.78 5.50 6.05
N GLU A 25 -7.37 6.18 4.98
CA GLU A 25 -7.58 5.71 3.62
C GLU A 25 -6.86 4.39 3.32
N ILE A 26 -5.63 4.19 3.83
CA ILE A 26 -4.94 2.90 3.71
C ILE A 26 -5.73 1.79 4.44
N ASN A 27 -6.24 2.07 5.64
CA ASN A 27 -7.07 1.12 6.37
C ASN A 27 -8.34 0.75 5.58
N ASP A 28 -9.00 1.74 4.97
CA ASP A 28 -10.15 1.51 4.10
C ASP A 28 -9.78 0.66 2.88
N LEU A 29 -8.64 0.93 2.23
CA LEU A 29 -8.17 0.12 1.11
C LEU A 29 -7.87 -1.33 1.52
N ILE A 30 -7.34 -1.54 2.72
CA ILE A 30 -7.09 -2.89 3.28
C ILE A 30 -8.42 -3.60 3.55
N LEU A 31 -9.36 -2.93 4.23
CA LEU A 31 -10.70 -3.44 4.53
C LEU A 31 -11.45 -3.85 3.26
N ASN A 32 -11.37 -3.03 2.23
CA ASN A 32 -12.01 -3.26 0.93
C ASN A 32 -11.17 -4.16 0.00
N LYS A 33 -10.02 -4.68 0.44
CA LYS A 33 -9.08 -5.51 -0.37
C LYS A 33 -8.67 -4.84 -1.70
N LYS A 34 -8.60 -3.51 -1.71
CA LYS A 34 -8.25 -2.70 -2.89
C LYS A 34 -6.75 -2.43 -3.02
N ILE A 35 -5.98 -2.63 -1.95
CA ILE A 35 -4.52 -2.47 -1.97
C ILE A 35 -3.80 -3.82 -1.75
N PRO A 36 -2.75 -4.13 -2.53
CA PRO A 36 -1.96 -5.35 -2.33
C PRO A 36 -1.28 -5.37 -0.97
N HIS A 37 -1.59 -6.37 -0.13
CA HIS A 37 -0.99 -6.53 1.19
C HIS A 37 -0.89 -7.99 1.59
N LEU A 38 0.04 -8.28 2.51
CA LEU A 38 0.17 -9.58 3.17
C LEU A 38 -0.06 -9.40 4.66
N ARG A 39 -0.83 -10.31 5.26
CA ARG A 39 -1.04 -10.39 6.70
C ARG A 39 -0.69 -11.80 7.20
N PRO A 40 0.61 -12.11 7.39
CA PRO A 40 1.03 -13.44 7.84
C PRO A 40 0.61 -13.75 9.27
N ILE A 41 0.44 -12.72 10.11
CA ILE A 41 -0.10 -12.78 11.46
C ILE A 41 -0.95 -11.53 11.71
N ASP A 42 -1.91 -11.59 12.64
CA ASP A 42 -2.94 -10.56 12.82
C ASP A 42 -2.39 -9.13 13.00
N ASN A 43 -1.20 -8.99 13.58
CA ASN A 43 -0.60 -7.70 13.90
C ASN A 43 0.56 -7.28 12.96
N LEU A 44 0.75 -7.96 11.83
CA LEU A 44 1.81 -7.65 10.86
C LEU A 44 1.24 -7.47 9.47
N LEU A 45 1.35 -6.25 8.95
CA LEU A 45 1.10 -5.94 7.55
C LEU A 45 2.42 -5.80 6.81
N ILE A 46 2.53 -6.45 5.66
CA ILE A 46 3.69 -6.37 4.77
C ILE A 46 3.20 -5.98 3.39
N PHE A 47 3.81 -4.95 2.82
CA PHE A 47 3.54 -4.49 1.46
C PHE A 47 4.77 -4.76 0.59
N ASN A 48 4.58 -5.53 -0.48
CA ASN A 48 5.60 -5.67 -1.52
C ASN A 48 5.54 -4.45 -2.42
N LEU A 49 6.55 -3.59 -2.39
CA LEU A 49 6.52 -2.33 -3.14
C LEU A 49 6.48 -2.56 -4.64
N ASP A 50 7.03 -3.69 -5.12
CA ASP A 50 6.96 -4.03 -6.54
C ASP A 50 5.49 -4.30 -6.98
N HIS A 51 4.63 -4.77 -6.05
CA HIS A 51 3.19 -4.92 -6.31
C HIS A 51 2.42 -3.60 -6.08
N ILE A 52 2.89 -2.76 -5.15
CA ILE A 52 2.33 -1.43 -4.95
C ILE A 52 2.54 -0.57 -6.19
N ASP A 53 3.72 -0.63 -6.82
CA ASP A 53 4.00 0.09 -8.06
C ASP A 53 3.09 -0.33 -9.20
N GLY A 54 2.82 -1.64 -9.34
CA GLY A 54 1.84 -2.15 -10.29
C GLY A 54 0.43 -1.62 -9.99
N TRP A 55 0.01 -1.68 -8.74
CA TRP A 55 -1.28 -1.16 -8.30
C TRP A 55 -1.45 0.35 -8.56
N LEU A 56 -0.42 1.16 -8.31
CA LEU A 56 -0.41 2.58 -8.62
C LEU A 56 -0.53 2.84 -10.13
N SER A 57 0.16 2.02 -10.94
CA SER A 57 0.10 2.11 -12.40
C SER A 57 -1.30 1.79 -12.94
N ASP A 58 -1.95 0.78 -12.36
CA ASP A 58 -3.33 0.39 -12.71
C ASP A 58 -4.34 1.50 -12.37
N LEU A 59 -4.19 2.15 -11.20
CA LEU A 59 -5.03 3.28 -10.80
C LEU A 59 -4.94 4.46 -11.76
N GLN A 60 -3.74 4.78 -12.26
CA GLN A 60 -3.54 5.88 -13.20
C GLN A 60 -4.03 5.54 -14.62
N SER A 61 -4.12 4.25 -14.96
CA SER A 61 -4.51 3.78 -16.29
C SER A 61 -6.02 3.63 -16.45
N ASN A 62 -6.80 3.64 -15.36
CA ASN A 62 -8.24 3.43 -15.39
C ASN A 62 -8.97 4.72 -14.92
N PRO A 63 -9.38 5.60 -15.86
CA PRO A 63 -10.07 6.86 -15.55
C PRO A 63 -11.50 6.67 -15.03
#